data_AF-A0A7V9Z7G9-F1
#
_entry.id   AF-A0A7V9Z7G9-F1
#
_cell.length_a   1.000
_cell.length_b   1.000
_cell.length_c   1.000
_cell.angle_alpha   90.00
_cell.angle_beta   90.00
_cell.angle_gamma   90.00
#
_symmetry.space_group_name_H-M   'P 1'
#
loop_
_entity.id
_entity.type
_entity.pdbx_description
1 polymer ?
#
loop_
_entity_poly.entity_id
_entity_poly.type
_entity_poly.pdbx_seq_one_letter_code
_entity_poly.pdbx_strand_id
1 'polypeptide(L)' 'MAHFGSKGWLVKQLKDVGIRRHPVELKKLETYKSSILYGLYKKYVMKKLS' A
#
# COMPACT_ATOMS: atom_id res chain seq x y z
N MET A 1 -7.81 -4.18 -15.41
CA MET A 1 -6.52 -3.47 -15.23
C MET A 1 -6.51 -2.71 -13.90
N ALA A 2 -5.40 -2.71 -13.15
CA ALA A 2 -5.24 -1.81 -12.00
C ALA A 2 -4.64 -0.48 -12.50
N HIS A 3 -5.40 0.61 -12.43
CA HIS A 3 -4.92 1.93 -12.85
C HIS A 3 -4.00 2.54 -11.79
N PHE A 4 -3.07 3.40 -12.21
CA PHE A 4 -2.18 4.13 -11.29
C PHE A 4 -3.00 4.85 -10.21
N GLY A 5 -2.65 4.68 -8.94
CA GLY A 5 -3.39 5.25 -7.80
C GLY A 5 -4.67 4.51 -7.39
N SER A 6 -5.10 3.48 -8.12
CA SER A 6 -6.22 2.63 -7.71
C SER A 6 -5.86 1.78 -6.49
N LYS A 7 -6.87 1.36 -5.72
CA LYS A 7 -6.71 0.47 -4.55
C LYS A 7 -5.86 -0.77 -4.88
N GLY A 8 -6.19 -1.46 -5.97
CA GLY A 8 -5.44 -2.65 -6.41
C GLY A 8 -3.99 -2.36 -6.78
N TRP A 9 -3.72 -1.19 -7.36
CA TRP A 9 -2.36 -0.76 -7.69
C TRP A 9 -1.54 -0.50 -6.42
N LEU A 10 -2.12 0.22 -5.45
CA LEU A 10 -1.47 0.48 -4.15
C LEU A 10 -1.21 -0.81 -3.37
N VAL A 11 -2.18 -1.73 -3.34
CA VAL A 11 -1.99 -3.04 -2.70
C VAL A 11 -0.87 -3.82 -3.38
N LYS A 12 -0.76 -3.79 -4.71
CA LYS A 12 0.33 -4.46 -5.45
C LYS A 12 1.68 -3.86 -5.07
N GLN A 13 1.82 -2.54 -5.10
CA GLN A 13 3.08 -1.85 -4.73
C GLN A 13 3.50 -2.16 -3.29
N LEU A 14 2.55 -2.17 -2.35
CA LEU A 14 2.84 -2.51 -0.96
C LEU A 14 3.24 -3.98 -0.80
N LYS A 15 2.57 -4.91 -1.49
CA LYS A 15 2.93 -6.34 -1.46
C LYS A 15 4.31 -6.59 -2.07
N ASP A 16 4.70 -5.84 -3.09
CA ASP A 16 6.01 -5.92 -3.77
C ASP A 16 7.16 -5.60 -2.82
N VAL A 17 7.00 -4.58 -1.96
CA VAL A 17 7.98 -4.25 -0.91
C VAL A 17 7.86 -5.13 0.34
N GLY A 18 7.06 -6.21 0.30
CA GLY A 18 6.89 -7.16 1.40
C GLY A 18 5.80 -6.81 2.41
N ILE A 19 5.08 -5.70 2.24
CA ILE A 19 3.98 -5.30 3.13
C ILE A 19 2.69 -5.99 2.68
N ARG A 20 2.34 -7.09 3.35
CA ARG A 20 1.09 -7.84 3.10
C ARG A 20 -0.04 -7.46 4.06
N ARG A 21 0.31 -6.88 5.20
CA ARG A 21 -0.58 -6.50 6.30
C ARG A 21 -0.27 -5.08 6.75
N HIS A 22 -1.26 -4.40 7.32
CA HIS A 22 -1.04 -3.09 7.90
C HIS A 22 -0.07 -3.22 9.10
N PRO A 23 1.00 -2.42 9.20
CA PRO A 23 2.03 -2.59 10.22
C PRO A 23 1.55 -2.32 11.65
N VAL A 24 0.46 -1.56 11.81
CA VAL A 24 -0.15 -1.25 13.12
C VAL A 24 -1.23 -2.28 13.49
N GLU A 25 -2.30 -2.37 12.71
CA GLU A 25 -3.44 -3.24 13.02
C GLU A 25 -3.30 -4.70 12.57
N LEU A 26 -2.25 -5.05 11.83
CA LEU A 26 -1.98 -6.40 11.31
C LEU A 26 -3.07 -7.00 10.41
N LYS A 27 -4.08 -6.21 10.01
CA LYS A 27 -5.14 -6.63 9.07
C LYS A 27 -4.66 -6.59 7.62
N LYS A 28 -5.36 -7.32 6.74
CA LYS A 28 -5.07 -7.36 5.30
C LYS A 28 -5.20 -5.96 4.69
N LEU A 29 -4.28 -5.58 3.79
CA LEU A 29 -4.33 -4.28 3.11
C LEU A 29 -5.65 -4.04 2.35
N GLU A 30 -6.30 -5.12 1.91
CA GLU A 30 -7.53 -5.08 1.14
C GLU A 30 -8.74 -4.60 1.96
N THR A 31 -8.69 -4.64 3.29
CA THR A 31 -9.76 -4.08 4.14
C THR A 31 -9.68 -2.56 4.28
N TYR A 32 -8.56 -1.96 3.90
CA TYR A 32 -8.34 -0.52 4.05
C TYR A 32 -8.81 0.27 2.83
N LYS A 33 -9.20 1.52 3.09
CA LYS A 33 -9.50 2.51 2.05
C LYS A 33 -8.22 2.91 1.30
N SER A 34 -8.37 3.32 0.04
CA SER A 34 -7.27 3.76 -0.82
C SER A 34 -6.42 4.87 -0.18
N SER A 35 -7.03 5.79 0.57
CA SER A 35 -6.32 6.88 1.26
C SER A 35 -5.29 6.37 2.28
N ILE A 36 -5.63 5.30 3.02
CA ILE A 36 -4.70 4.69 3.98
C ILE A 36 -3.59 3.95 3.25
N LEU A 37 -3.93 3.21 2.20
CA LEU A 37 -2.95 2.52 1.35
C LEU A 37 -1.98 3.50 0.68
N TYR A 38 -2.46 4.67 0.29
CA TYR A 38 -1.64 5.73 -0.29
C TYR A 38 -0.67 6.33 0.75
N GLY A 39 -1.13 6.49 2.00
CA GLY A 39 -0.24 6.87 3.11
C GLY A 39 0.87 5.85 3.36
N LEU A 40 0.53 4.55 3.35
CA LEU A 40 1.52 3.47 3.46
C LEU A 40 2.47 3.48 2.27
N TYR A 41 1.96 3.65 1.06
CA TYR A 41 2.76 3.73 -0.17
C TYR A 41 3.77 4.89 -0.08
N LYS A 42 3.34 6.08 0.33
CA LYS A 42 4.24 7.22 0.57
C LYS A 42 5.31 6.90 1.61
N LYS A 43 4.92 6.29 2.73
CA LYS A 43 5.82 6.02 3.86
C LYS A 43 6.87 4.94 3.57
N TYR A 44 6.49 3.88 2.87
CA TYR A 44 7.35 2.69 2.69
C TYR A 44 7.88 2.52 1.28
N VAL A 45 7.18 3.03 0.26
CA VAL A 45 7.59 2.90 -1.15
C VAL A 45 8.26 4.19 -1.62
N MET A 46 7.61 5.36 -1.52
CA MET A 46 8.22 6.62 -1.98
C MET A 46 9.43 7.03 -1.13
N LYS A 47 9.41 6.81 0.19
CA LYS A 47 10.55 7.16 1.07
C LYS A 47 11.84 6.39 0.73
N LYS A 48 11.74 5.24 0.05
CA LYS A 48 12.89 4.44 -0.38
C LYS A 48 13.58 4.99 -1.63
N LEU A 49 12.97 5.97 -2.29
CA LEU A 49 13.46 6.58 -3.55
C LEU A 49 14.15 7.95 -3.34
N SER A 50 14.32 8.39 -2.09
CA SER A 50 14.91 9.69 -1.72
C SER A 50 16.21 9.51 -0.94
#